data_AF-A0A538ML90-F1
#
_entry.id   AF-A0A538ML90-F1
#
_cell.length_a   1.000
_cell.length_b   1.000
_cell.length_c   1.000
_cell.angle_alpha   90.00
_cell.angle_beta   90.00
_cell.angle_gamma   90.00
#
_symmetry.space_group_name_H-M   'P 1'
#
loop_
_entity.id
_entity.type
_entity.pdbx_description
1 polymer ?
#
loop_
_entity_poly.entity_id
_entity_poly.type
_entity_poly.pdbx_seq_one_letter_code
_entity_poly.pdbx_strand_id
1 'polypeptide(L)'
;MPLEALRYPVTPVGLHYLLTHYDVPDVDAGSWSLRVRGEQEVSLGLDQVRARPWVELAVTMECAGNGRARLDPRPVSQPWLLEAVGTARWAGTPLRPLLEEAGVGEGAVEVLFTGVDRGSEGGEEQAFQRALAVEEALRDEVLLAYEM
;
A
#
# COMPACT_ATOMS: atom_id res chain seq x y z
N MET A 1 12.32 12.13 -7.41
CA MET A 1 13.68 11.63 -7.13
C MET A 1 14.64 12.06 -8.24
N PRO A 2 15.88 12.48 -7.96
CA PRO A 2 16.91 12.64 -9.01
C PRO A 2 17.20 11.30 -9.69
N LEU A 3 17.18 11.24 -11.03
CA LEU A 3 17.31 9.97 -11.78
C LEU A 3 18.65 9.26 -11.51
N GLU A 4 19.69 10.00 -11.14
CA GLU A 4 20.99 9.45 -10.76
C GLU A 4 20.90 8.52 -9.55
N ALA A 5 19.88 8.66 -8.70
CA ALA A 5 19.65 7.79 -7.56
C ALA A 5 19.19 6.37 -7.97
N LEU A 6 18.68 6.19 -9.19
CA LEU A 6 18.34 4.87 -9.74
C LEU A 6 19.56 3.96 -9.94
N ARG A 7 20.78 4.50 -9.83
CA ARG A 7 22.00 3.68 -9.83
C ARG A 7 22.13 2.81 -8.58
N TYR A 8 21.43 3.16 -7.51
CA TYR A 8 21.47 2.39 -6.27
C TYR A 8 20.45 1.24 -6.35
N PRO A 9 20.81 0.03 -5.89
CA PRO A 9 19.86 -1.09 -5.87
C PRO A 9 18.71 -0.86 -4.88
N VAL A 10 18.91 0.01 -3.90
CA VAL A 10 17.89 0.47 -2.95
C VAL A 10 17.92 2.00 -2.98
N THR A 11 16.77 2.60 -3.26
CA THR A 11 16.55 4.03 -3.21
C THR A 11 16.64 4.50 -1.76
N PRO A 12 17.47 5.51 -1.43
CA PRO A 12 17.47 6.09 -0.08
C PRO A 12 16.07 6.55 0.33
N VAL A 13 15.65 6.27 1.56
CA VAL A 13 14.26 6.50 2.03
C VAL A 13 13.77 7.92 1.73
N GLY A 14 14.57 8.94 2.04
CA GLY A 14 14.23 10.35 1.76
C GLY A 14 14.16 10.73 0.26
N LEU A 15 14.50 9.81 -0.64
CA LEU A 15 14.45 9.98 -2.08
C LEU A 15 13.41 9.08 -2.76
N HIS A 16 12.75 8.17 -2.03
CA HIS A 16 11.66 7.37 -2.59
C HIS A 16 10.52 8.29 -3.04
N TYR A 17 9.94 8.03 -4.21
CA TYR A 17 8.84 8.86 -4.71
C TYR A 17 7.63 8.78 -3.77
N LEU A 18 6.87 9.87 -3.71
CA LEU A 18 5.64 9.98 -2.96
C LEU A 18 4.49 10.23 -3.93
N LEU A 19 3.38 9.51 -3.74
CA LEU A 19 2.12 9.77 -4.41
C LEU A 19 1.01 9.78 -3.36
N THR A 20 0.42 10.93 -3.14
CA THR A 20 -0.56 11.19 -2.09
C THR A 20 -1.83 11.72 -2.75
N HIS A 21 -2.96 11.03 -2.54
CA HIS A 21 -4.25 11.41 -3.16
C HIS A 21 -5.05 12.37 -2.26
N TYR A 22 -4.98 12.16 -0.95
CA TYR A 22 -5.65 12.95 0.08
C TYR A 22 -4.67 13.38 1.17
N ASP A 23 -5.12 14.13 2.17
CA ASP A 23 -4.27 14.58 3.26
C ASP A 23 -3.64 13.40 4.01
N VAL A 24 -2.37 13.56 4.40
CA VAL A 24 -1.65 12.56 5.21
C VAL A 24 -2.29 12.53 6.60
N PRO A 25 -2.82 11.37 7.04
CA PRO A 25 -3.51 11.29 8.32
C PRO A 25 -2.53 11.38 9.49
N ASP A 26 -2.91 12.10 10.54
CA ASP A 26 -2.24 12.05 11.84
C ASP A 26 -2.78 10.85 12.63
N VAL A 27 -1.93 9.84 12.85
CA VAL A 27 -2.31 8.56 13.43
C VAL A 27 -1.55 8.32 14.73
N ASP A 28 -2.29 8.19 15.83
CA ASP A 28 -1.73 7.71 17.09
C ASP A 28 -1.58 6.18 17.09
N ALA A 29 -0.35 5.71 17.20
CA ALA A 29 -0.04 4.28 17.16
C ALA A 29 -0.66 3.49 18.32
N GLY A 30 -0.89 4.13 19.49
CA GLY A 30 -1.45 3.48 20.66
C GLY A 30 -2.94 3.15 20.55
N SER A 31 -3.68 3.93 19.76
CA SER A 31 -5.12 3.76 19.52
C SER A 31 -5.46 3.20 18.13
N TRP A 32 -4.46 3.06 17.25
CA TRP A 32 -4.64 2.50 15.92
C TRP A 32 -5.07 1.02 15.98
N SER A 33 -5.97 0.63 15.07
CA SER A 33 -6.40 -0.76 14.90
C SER A 33 -6.58 -1.13 13.44
N LEU A 34 -6.12 -2.32 13.09
CA LEU A 34 -6.42 -3.02 11.84
C LEU A 34 -7.66 -3.90 12.04
N ARG A 35 -8.66 -3.72 11.19
CA ARG A 35 -9.82 -4.61 11.11
C ARG A 35 -9.76 -5.43 9.84
N VAL A 36 -9.71 -6.74 9.98
CA VAL A 36 -9.79 -7.70 8.88
C VAL A 36 -11.16 -8.36 8.95
N ARG A 37 -11.97 -8.18 7.91
CA ARG A 37 -13.35 -8.68 7.86
C ARG A 37 -13.45 -9.79 6.83
N GLY A 38 -13.76 -10.98 7.31
CA GLY A 38 -14.04 -12.17 6.52
C GLY A 38 -15.33 -12.83 6.99
N GLU A 39 -15.32 -14.16 7.06
CA GLU A 39 -16.35 -14.94 7.76
C GLU A 39 -16.47 -14.55 9.24
N GLN A 40 -15.34 -14.13 9.82
CA GLN A 40 -15.27 -13.47 11.12
C GLN A 40 -14.46 -12.17 11.05
N GLU A 41 -14.69 -11.27 12.03
CA GLU A 41 -13.91 -10.03 12.15
C GLU A 41 -12.75 -10.24 13.13
N VAL A 42 -11.54 -9.97 12.66
CA VAL A 42 -10.31 -9.93 13.46
C VAL A 42 -9.91 -8.46 13.62
N SER A 43 -9.67 -8.04 14.86
CA SER A 43 -9.22 -6.67 15.18
C SER A 43 -7.87 -6.73 15.90
N LEU A 44 -6.87 -6.02 15.39
CA LEU A 44 -5.49 -6.05 15.88
C LEU A 44 -4.96 -4.63 16.09
N GLY A 45 -4.40 -4.36 17.26
CA GLY A 45 -3.55 -3.19 17.47
C GLY A 45 -2.18 -3.37 16.81
N LEU A 46 -1.40 -2.27 16.70
CA LEU A 46 -0.09 -2.29 16.03
C LEU A 46 0.89 -3.29 16.65
N ASP A 47 0.92 -3.39 17.98
CA ASP A 47 1.81 -4.34 18.68
C ASP A 47 1.43 -5.80 18.40
N GLN A 48 0.14 -6.10 18.23
CA GLN A 48 -0.33 -7.44 17.87
C GLN A 48 0.02 -7.78 16.41
N VAL A 49 0.03 -6.80 15.51
CA VAL A 49 0.53 -6.98 14.15
C VAL A 49 2.03 -7.26 14.18
N ARG A 50 2.82 -6.52 14.95
CA ARG A 50 4.28 -6.68 15.09
C ARG A 50 4.72 -7.96 15.78
N ALA A 51 3.87 -8.54 16.63
CA ALA A 51 4.15 -9.81 17.32
C ALA A 51 4.02 -11.04 16.41
N ARG A 52 3.51 -10.87 15.18
CA ARG A 52 3.38 -11.94 14.17
C ARG A 52 4.71 -12.15 13.43
N PRO A 53 4.84 -13.22 12.60
CA PRO A 53 6.07 -13.46 11.84
C PRO A 53 6.51 -12.23 11.04
N TRP A 54 7.82 -11.97 11.06
CA TRP A 54 8.44 -10.84 10.36
C TRP A 54 9.11 -11.34 9.08
N VAL A 55 8.89 -10.64 7.98
CA VAL A 55 9.56 -10.87 6.69
C VAL A 55 10.08 -9.54 6.13
N GLU A 56 11.19 -9.58 5.38
CA GLU A 56 11.73 -8.44 4.65
C GLU A 56 11.85 -8.79 3.16
N LEU A 57 11.41 -7.87 2.30
CA LEU A 57 11.47 -8.00 0.85
C LEU A 57 12.01 -6.72 0.21
N ALA A 58 12.93 -6.86 -0.74
CA ALA A 58 13.30 -5.76 -1.63
C ALA A 58 12.26 -5.63 -2.75
N VAL A 59 11.48 -4.55 -2.73
CA VAL A 59 10.37 -4.34 -3.67
C VAL A 59 10.56 -3.02 -4.42
N THR A 60 10.40 -3.07 -5.74
CA THR A 60 10.29 -1.88 -6.58
C THR A 60 8.83 -1.50 -6.69
N MET A 61 8.50 -0.27 -6.30
CA MET A 61 7.20 0.32 -6.55
C MET A 61 7.33 1.32 -7.70
N GLU A 62 6.40 1.25 -8.65
CA GLU A 62 6.30 2.18 -9.75
C GLU A 62 4.86 2.69 -9.85
N CYS A 63 4.70 4.00 -9.97
CA CYS A 63 3.39 4.60 -10.22
C CYS A 63 2.92 4.22 -11.63
N ALA A 64 1.66 3.80 -11.77
CA ALA A 64 1.01 3.63 -13.07
C ALA A 64 1.00 4.91 -13.94
N GLY A 65 1.31 6.07 -13.35
CA GLY A 65 1.49 7.34 -14.04
C GLY A 65 2.91 7.67 -14.45
N ASN A 66 3.91 6.82 -14.18
CA ASN A 66 5.28 7.07 -14.62
C ASN A 66 5.30 7.19 -16.16
N GLY A 67 5.96 8.21 -16.69
CA GLY A 67 5.95 8.52 -18.14
C GLY A 67 4.78 9.38 -18.61
N ARG A 68 3.74 9.60 -17.80
CA ARG A 68 2.49 10.25 -18.25
C ARG A 68 2.68 11.66 -18.80
N ALA A 69 3.66 12.41 -18.32
CA ALA A 69 3.94 13.75 -18.86
C ALA A 69 4.39 13.76 -20.33
N ARG A 70 4.75 12.59 -20.88
CA ARG A 70 5.19 12.42 -22.28
C ARG A 70 4.07 12.04 -23.24
N LEU A 71 2.85 11.80 -22.75
CA LEU A 71 1.70 11.46 -23.59
C LEU A 71 1.18 12.69 -24.35
N ASP A 72 0.63 12.46 -25.54
CA ASP A 72 -0.04 13.47 -26.35
C ASP A 72 -1.47 12.98 -26.75
N PRO A 73 -2.54 13.68 -26.34
CA PRO A 73 -2.54 14.86 -25.48
C PRO A 73 -2.14 14.53 -24.04
N ARG A 74 -1.43 15.46 -23.36
CA ARG A 74 -1.02 15.29 -21.96
C ARG A 74 -2.25 15.28 -21.03
N PRO A 75 -2.48 14.21 -20.24
CA PRO A 75 -3.56 14.19 -19.26
C PRO A 75 -3.35 15.22 -18.14
N VAL A 76 -4.45 15.80 -17.63
CA VAL A 76 -4.44 16.68 -16.45
C VAL A 76 -4.41 15.80 -15.19
N SER A 77 -3.21 15.37 -14.81
CA SER A 77 -2.95 14.55 -13.62
C SER A 77 -1.49 14.75 -13.18
N GLN A 78 -1.00 13.96 -12.21
CA GLN A 78 0.38 14.01 -11.75
C GLN A 78 1.37 13.92 -12.92
N PRO A 79 2.23 14.94 -13.13
CA PRO A 79 3.00 15.12 -14.36
C PRO A 79 4.34 14.39 -14.31
N TRP A 80 4.33 13.09 -13.99
CA TRP A 80 5.54 12.29 -13.87
C TRP A 80 6.27 12.17 -15.21
N LEU A 81 7.59 12.39 -15.18
CA LEU A 81 8.48 12.03 -16.29
C LEU A 81 8.95 10.58 -16.14
N LEU A 82 10.05 10.31 -15.44
CA LEU A 82 10.57 8.94 -15.25
C LEU A 82 10.93 8.63 -13.78
N GLU A 83 10.61 9.55 -12.88
CA GLU A 83 11.04 9.54 -11.48
C GLU A 83 10.01 8.96 -10.51
N ALA A 84 8.87 8.45 -11.00
CA ALA A 84 7.79 7.88 -10.18
C ALA A 84 8.01 6.38 -9.92
N VAL A 85 9.23 6.02 -9.57
CA VAL A 85 9.68 4.65 -9.29
C VAL A 85 10.73 4.67 -8.19
N GLY A 86 10.77 3.64 -7.35
CA GLY A 86 11.77 3.47 -6.30
C GLY A 86 11.80 2.05 -5.76
N THR A 87 12.95 1.62 -5.26
CA THR A 87 13.13 0.30 -4.64
C THR A 87 13.47 0.47 -3.18
N ALA A 88 12.74 -0.19 -2.28
CA ALA A 88 13.04 -0.18 -0.85
C ALA A 88 12.97 -1.59 -0.25
N ARG A 89 13.53 -1.74 0.96
CA ARG A 89 13.40 -2.97 1.75
C ARG A 89 12.19 -2.80 2.66
N TRP A 90 11.10 -3.46 2.33
CA TRP A 90 9.88 -3.41 3.11
C TRP A 90 9.87 -4.58 4.07
N ALA A 91 9.60 -4.29 5.34
CA ALA A 91 9.47 -5.33 6.34
C ALA A 91 8.16 -5.22 7.12
N GLY A 92 7.63 -6.39 7.48
CA GLY A 92 6.36 -6.48 8.15
C GLY A 92 5.79 -7.89 8.28
N THR A 93 4.49 -7.94 8.51
CA THR A 93 3.76 -9.20 8.76
C THR A 93 3.15 -9.73 7.46
N PRO A 94 3.37 -11.01 7.08
CA PRO A 94 2.70 -11.63 5.94
C PRO A 94 1.17 -11.51 6.03
N LEU A 95 0.52 -11.18 4.93
CA LEU A 95 -0.93 -10.97 4.89
C LEU A 95 -1.71 -12.29 4.91
N ARG A 96 -1.24 -13.31 4.20
CA ARG A 96 -1.97 -14.59 4.04
C ARG A 96 -2.51 -15.17 5.36
N PRO A 97 -1.70 -15.34 6.43
CA PRO A 97 -2.20 -15.96 7.66
C PRO A 97 -3.32 -15.15 8.34
N LEU A 98 -3.37 -13.83 8.14
CA LEU A 98 -4.44 -12.97 8.66
C LEU A 98 -5.75 -13.15 7.90
N LEU A 99 -5.67 -13.30 6.58
CA LEU A 99 -6.84 -13.59 5.75
C LEU A 99 -7.40 -14.98 6.04
N GLU A 100 -6.52 -15.96 6.26
CA GLU A 100 -6.90 -17.31 6.68
C GLU A 100 -7.55 -17.31 8.08
N GLU A 101 -7.01 -16.52 9.02
CA GLU A 101 -7.59 -16.34 10.36
C GLU A 101 -8.97 -15.69 10.32
N ALA A 102 -9.16 -14.66 9.49
CA ALA A 102 -10.46 -14.01 9.33
C ALA A 102 -11.49 -14.86 8.54
N GLY A 103 -11.00 -15.85 7.80
CA GLY A 103 -11.80 -16.68 6.88
C GLY A 103 -12.20 -15.89 5.64
N VAL A 104 -11.71 -16.26 4.46
CA VAL A 104 -12.17 -15.65 3.20
C VAL A 104 -13.57 -16.20 2.88
N GLY A 105 -14.56 -15.32 2.82
CA GLY A 105 -15.96 -15.73 2.63
C GLY A 105 -16.22 -16.44 1.30
N GLU A 106 -17.19 -17.35 1.30
CA GLU A 106 -17.61 -18.08 0.10
C GLU A 106 -18.02 -17.10 -1.02
N GLY A 107 -17.39 -17.23 -2.19
CA GLY A 107 -17.65 -16.37 -3.36
C GLY A 107 -16.98 -15.00 -3.30
N ALA A 108 -16.13 -14.72 -2.31
CA ALA A 108 -15.29 -13.53 -2.33
C ALA A 108 -14.36 -13.56 -3.55
N VAL A 109 -14.30 -12.44 -4.27
CA VAL A 109 -13.46 -12.29 -5.48
C VAL A 109 -12.25 -11.38 -5.25
N GLU A 110 -12.35 -10.46 -4.29
CA GLU A 110 -11.31 -9.49 -3.99
C GLU A 110 -11.20 -9.22 -2.49
N VAL A 111 -10.01 -8.80 -2.07
CA VAL A 111 -9.73 -8.21 -0.76
C VAL A 111 -9.60 -6.71 -0.93
N LEU A 112 -10.49 -5.96 -0.25
CA LEU A 112 -10.51 -4.50 -0.28
C LEU A 112 -9.65 -3.91 0.85
N PHE A 113 -8.65 -3.11 0.48
CA PHE A 113 -7.81 -2.36 1.40
C PHE A 113 -8.33 -0.93 1.49
N THR A 114 -8.53 -0.45 2.72
CA THR A 114 -9.06 0.90 2.99
C THR A 114 -8.06 1.68 3.83
N GLY A 115 -7.61 2.82 3.32
CA GLY A 115 -6.76 3.77 4.03
C GLY A 115 -7.54 4.59 5.06
N VAL A 116 -6.80 5.26 5.94
CA VAL A 116 -7.37 6.24 6.90
C VAL A 116 -7.63 7.59 6.20
N ASP A 117 -6.89 7.87 5.13
CA ASP A 117 -6.99 9.09 4.34
C ASP A 117 -8.31 9.17 3.57
N ARG A 118 -8.88 10.37 3.53
CA ARG A 118 -10.19 10.67 2.93
C ARG A 118 -10.13 11.99 2.20
N GLY A 119 -10.91 12.12 1.14
CA GLY A 119 -11.13 13.41 0.48
C GLY A 119 -12.31 13.36 -0.46
N SER A 120 -12.48 14.44 -1.24
CA SER A 120 -13.58 14.58 -2.19
C SER A 120 -13.11 14.39 -3.62
N GLU A 121 -13.79 13.52 -4.36
CA GLU A 121 -13.62 13.35 -5.80
C GLU A 121 -14.99 13.40 -6.46
N GLY A 122 -15.16 14.21 -7.52
CA GLY A 122 -16.47 14.38 -8.16
C GLY A 122 -17.57 14.97 -7.25
N GLY A 123 -17.21 15.55 -6.10
CA GLY A 123 -18.15 16.05 -5.09
C GLY A 123 -18.57 15.02 -4.05
N GLU A 124 -18.05 13.79 -4.11
CA GLU A 124 -18.35 12.73 -3.16
C GLU A 124 -17.17 12.52 -2.20
N GLU A 125 -17.44 12.43 -0.90
CA GLU A 125 -16.42 12.08 0.08
C GLU A 125 -16.18 10.57 0.13
N GLN A 126 -14.92 10.17 0.02
CA GLN A 126 -14.53 8.77 0.02
C GLN A 126 -13.19 8.54 0.73
N ALA A 127 -12.97 7.32 1.22
CA ALA A 127 -11.66 6.87 1.67
C ALA A 127 -10.84 6.40 0.48
N PHE A 128 -9.51 6.47 0.57
CA PHE A 128 -8.68 5.84 -0.45
C PHE A 128 -8.76 4.31 -0.33
N GLN A 129 -9.15 3.65 -1.43
CA GLN A 129 -9.36 2.21 -1.47
C GLN A 129 -8.73 1.57 -2.71
N ARG A 130 -8.17 0.38 -2.54
CA ARG A 130 -7.68 -0.48 -3.63
C ARG A 130 -7.99 -1.93 -3.30
N ALA A 131 -8.12 -2.76 -4.33
CA ALA A 131 -8.42 -4.16 -4.18
C ALA A 131 -7.36 -5.02 -4.86
N LEU A 132 -7.17 -6.22 -4.33
CA LEU A 132 -6.47 -7.32 -4.99
C LEU A 132 -7.46 -8.46 -5.15
N ALA A 133 -7.35 -9.22 -6.25
CA ALA A 133 -8.02 -10.51 -6.36
C ALA A 133 -7.62 -11.40 -5.16
N VAL A 134 -8.53 -12.25 -4.67
CA VAL A 134 -8.25 -13.12 -3.51
C VAL A 134 -6.98 -13.94 -3.73
N GLU A 135 -6.78 -14.46 -4.94
CA GLU A 135 -5.61 -15.26 -5.29
C GLU A 135 -4.30 -14.47 -5.16
N GLU A 136 -4.30 -13.19 -5.55
CA GLU A 136 -3.13 -12.31 -5.41
C GLU A 136 -2.93 -11.90 -3.94
N ALA A 137 -3.99 -11.57 -3.21
CA ALA A 137 -3.92 -11.17 -1.81
C ALA A 137 -3.41 -12.29 -0.91
N LEU A 138 -3.67 -13.55 -1.29
CA LEU A 138 -3.18 -14.71 -0.57
C LEU A 138 -1.71 -15.01 -0.85
N ARG A 139 -1.03 -14.39 -1.82
CA ARG A 139 0.38 -14.72 -2.13
C ARG A 139 1.33 -14.44 -0.95
N ASP A 140 2.41 -15.21 -0.89
CA ASP A 140 3.37 -15.15 0.24
C ASP A 140 4.18 -13.84 0.27
N GLU A 141 4.23 -13.14 -0.86
CA GLU A 141 4.94 -11.88 -1.02
C GLU A 141 4.13 -10.66 -0.56
N VAL A 142 2.84 -10.82 -0.20
CA VAL A 142 2.00 -9.71 0.26
C VAL A 142 2.18 -9.52 1.76
N LEU A 143 2.52 -8.28 2.16
CA LEU A 143 2.82 -7.93 3.55
C LEU A 143 2.03 -6.71 4.03
N LEU A 144 1.73 -6.70 5.33
CA LEU A 144 1.42 -5.50 6.10
C LEU A 144 2.74 -4.88 6.57
N ALA A 145 3.29 -3.96 5.76
CA ALA A 145 4.57 -3.30 6.05
C ALA A 145 4.43 -2.25 7.16
N TYR A 146 5.35 -2.27 8.12
CA TYR A 146 5.49 -1.24 9.16
C TYR A 146 6.94 -0.74 9.32
N GLU A 147 7.85 -1.23 8.47
CA GLU A 147 9.26 -0.87 8.37
C GLU A 147 9.65 -0.69 6.88
N MET A 148 10.52 0.28 6.61
CA MET A 148 11.08 0.63 5.30
C MET A 148 12.55 1.05 5.43
#